data_AF-A0A815KIG9-F1
#
_entry.id   AF-A0A815KIG9-F1
#
_cell.length_a   1.000
_cell.length_b   1.000
_cell.length_c   1.000
_cell.angle_alpha   90.00
_cell.angle_beta   90.00
_cell.angle_gamma   90.00
#
_symmetry.space_group_name_H-M   'P 1'
#
loop_
_entity.id
_entity.type
_entity.pdbx_description
1 polymer ?
#
loop_
_entity_poly.entity_id
_entity_poly.type
_entity_poly.pdbx_seq_one_letter_code
_entity_poly.pdbx_strand_id
1 'polypeptide(L)'
;MKKTFDNDGNKSEKHLTQNFSSPTFDHSIDFDYKRDIKCLSKILQKCDITHPLDLGFILRFLSSYNWEQRMILVYGLEYEYDYKIINMILEQSESFVRSCTLSMIIGPIELYVRDFHDLLILQQIDKNNCNIFRKLLEILLALNNHDTQKFKETYEKLFKNSVQKDIELIQEQNNIVSKLLIQLLEGKRCEGPVNSVSVAKIIAQQLYEVRQGTSDIDRDTYVQLFTRDTFSQLAAIFDIYEDKYGQSIQEAIEHQLQNQIEINCFQDMVEYTRSPCVYYSKILRQALDETPIDYRTLIRIIIGHENKDLCEIKLEYSKIYDETLDKTIEHRIDIAEIKHTFVMIITNGKILKSPRCGRSFFDRKNNSNLSSLRISPITTGGIELTKHRSQEAFDKLAHIFKIKHPHHNS
;
A
#
# COMPACT_ATOMS: atom_id res chain seq x y z
N MET A 1 -56.82 11.00 27.12
CA MET A 1 -57.18 9.55 27.10
C MET A 1 -56.28 8.85 26.08
N LYS A 2 -55.76 7.69 26.50
CA LYS A 2 -54.92 6.66 25.85
C LYS A 2 -54.80 6.61 24.30
N LYS A 3 -53.54 6.45 23.86
CA LYS A 3 -52.93 5.50 22.89
C LYS A 3 -53.77 5.01 21.70
N THR A 4 -53.18 5.04 20.50
CA THR A 4 -52.44 3.90 19.90
C THR A 4 -51.56 4.33 18.72
N PHE A 5 -50.36 3.76 18.68
CA PHE A 5 -49.44 3.68 17.55
C PHE A 5 -50.01 2.75 16.48
N ASP A 6 -49.66 2.97 15.22
CA ASP A 6 -49.22 1.90 14.34
C ASP A 6 -48.26 2.42 13.26
N ASN A 7 -47.16 1.69 13.13
CA ASN A 7 -46.13 1.74 12.11
C ASN A 7 -46.68 1.21 10.79
N ASP A 8 -46.17 1.70 9.66
CA ASP A 8 -45.50 0.86 8.66
C ASP A 8 -45.00 1.67 7.45
N GLY A 9 -43.85 1.26 6.91
CA GLY A 9 -43.65 1.35 5.45
C GLY A 9 -42.40 2.04 4.90
N ASN A 10 -41.21 1.63 5.36
CA ASN A 10 -39.96 1.49 4.57
C ASN A 10 -39.70 2.46 3.39
N LYS A 11 -38.82 3.44 3.60
CA LYS A 11 -37.98 4.03 2.55
C LYS A 11 -36.51 3.75 2.83
N SER A 12 -36.03 2.66 2.20
CA SER A 12 -34.68 2.43 1.71
C SER A 12 -33.51 3.20 2.37
N GLU A 13 -33.03 2.70 3.50
CA GLU A 13 -31.66 2.97 3.97
C GLU A 13 -30.69 2.05 3.23
N LYS A 14 -29.90 2.61 2.29
CA LYS A 14 -28.71 1.95 1.78
C LYS A 14 -27.62 2.10 2.84
N HIS A 15 -27.53 1.13 3.75
CA HIS A 15 -26.38 1.02 4.64
C HIS A 15 -25.12 0.65 3.83
N LEU A 16 -24.14 1.55 3.85
CA LEU A 16 -22.75 1.29 3.45
C LEU A 16 -22.13 0.36 4.50
N THR A 17 -22.37 -0.95 4.37
CA THR A 17 -21.54 -1.96 5.01
C THR A 17 -20.24 -2.02 4.22
N GLN A 18 -19.11 -1.70 4.85
CA GLN A 18 -17.77 -2.04 4.36
C GLN A 18 -17.65 -3.57 4.31
N ASN A 19 -18.15 -4.16 3.23
CA ASN A 19 -17.83 -5.52 2.85
C ASN A 19 -16.45 -5.44 2.20
N PHE A 20 -15.42 -5.90 2.91
CA PHE A 20 -14.15 -6.23 2.29
C PHE A 20 -14.45 -7.21 1.14
N SER A 21 -14.23 -6.74 -0.08
CA SER A 21 -14.42 -7.49 -1.30
C SER A 21 -13.45 -8.66 -1.38
N SER A 22 -13.83 -9.67 -2.15
CA SER A 22 -13.05 -10.89 -2.38
C SER A 22 -11.66 -10.56 -2.93
N PRO A 23 -10.61 -11.32 -2.57
CA PRO A 23 -9.24 -11.05 -2.98
C PRO A 23 -9.14 -10.88 -4.50
N THR A 24 -8.51 -9.78 -4.91
CA THR A 24 -8.44 -9.29 -6.29
C THR A 24 -7.78 -10.31 -7.23
N PHE A 25 -6.74 -11.02 -6.78
CA PHE A 25 -5.95 -11.89 -7.63
C PHE A 25 -6.40 -13.35 -7.50
N ASP A 26 -7.04 -13.88 -8.55
CA ASP A 26 -7.43 -15.28 -8.62
C ASP A 26 -6.16 -16.15 -8.60
N HIS A 27 -6.12 -17.13 -7.70
CA HIS A 27 -4.94 -17.96 -7.48
C HIS A 27 -4.52 -18.63 -8.80
N SER A 28 -3.22 -18.85 -9.02
CA SER A 28 -2.82 -19.82 -10.04
C SER A 28 -3.42 -21.18 -9.65
N ILE A 29 -4.49 -21.59 -10.33
CA ILE A 29 -5.23 -22.83 -10.07
C ILE A 29 -4.30 -24.06 -10.23
N ASP A 30 -3.24 -23.92 -11.02
CA ASP A 30 -2.22 -24.94 -11.29
C ASP A 30 -0.88 -24.67 -10.55
N PHE A 31 -0.91 -24.02 -9.38
CA PHE A 31 0.28 -23.73 -8.58
C PHE A 31 0.96 -25.02 -8.10
N ASP A 32 2.18 -25.27 -8.59
CA ASP A 32 3.03 -26.38 -8.18
C ASP A 32 4.39 -25.81 -7.79
N TYR A 33 4.52 -25.47 -6.51
CA TYR A 33 5.72 -24.80 -6.03
C TYR A 33 6.99 -25.59 -6.36
N LYS A 34 6.97 -26.94 -6.32
CA LYS A 34 8.16 -27.77 -6.61
C LYS A 34 8.57 -27.68 -8.07
N ARG A 35 7.61 -27.80 -8.98
CA ARG A 35 7.86 -27.64 -10.42
C ARG A 35 8.41 -26.24 -10.71
N ASP A 36 7.80 -25.24 -10.10
CA ASP A 36 8.04 -23.83 -10.42
C ASP A 36 9.39 -23.35 -9.83
N ILE A 37 9.75 -23.73 -8.60
CA ILE A 37 11.10 -23.47 -8.04
C ILE A 37 12.19 -24.26 -8.76
N LYS A 38 11.91 -25.49 -9.24
CA LYS A 38 12.86 -26.27 -10.04
C LYS A 38 13.11 -25.65 -11.41
N CYS A 39 12.09 -25.03 -12.00
CA CYS A 39 12.25 -24.28 -13.24
C CYS A 39 13.11 -23.04 -13.00
N LEU A 40 12.78 -22.27 -11.96
CA LEU A 40 13.50 -21.05 -11.61
C LEU A 40 14.96 -21.34 -11.20
N SER A 41 15.22 -22.41 -10.44
CA SER A 41 16.56 -22.80 -10.01
C SER A 41 17.48 -23.13 -11.20
N LYS A 42 16.98 -23.79 -12.24
CA LYS A 42 17.74 -24.04 -13.49
C LYS A 42 18.14 -22.75 -14.22
N ILE A 43 17.33 -21.70 -14.09
CA ILE A 43 17.62 -20.39 -14.69
C ILE A 43 18.65 -19.66 -13.82
N LEU A 44 18.46 -19.65 -12.51
CA LEU A 44 19.40 -19.07 -11.55
C LEU A 44 20.77 -19.74 -11.62
N GLN A 45 20.83 -21.05 -11.84
CA GLN A 45 22.09 -21.80 -12.01
C GLN A 45 22.94 -21.31 -13.19
N LYS A 46 22.32 -20.77 -14.23
CA LYS A 46 23.02 -20.26 -15.42
C LYS A 46 23.48 -18.80 -15.26
N CYS A 47 23.10 -18.15 -14.16
CA CYS A 47 23.49 -16.77 -13.91
C CYS A 47 24.94 -16.74 -13.43
N ASP A 48 25.78 -15.97 -14.10
CA ASP A 48 27.16 -15.71 -13.73
C ASP A 48 27.54 -14.27 -14.10
N ILE A 49 28.82 -13.91 -13.97
CA ILE A 49 29.30 -12.56 -14.29
C ILE A 49 29.05 -12.20 -15.77
N THR A 50 29.03 -13.19 -16.66
CA THR A 50 28.82 -13.00 -18.10
C THR A 50 27.34 -13.02 -18.50
N HIS A 51 26.49 -13.62 -17.68
CA HIS A 51 25.04 -13.71 -17.85
C HIS A 51 24.34 -13.21 -16.59
N PRO A 52 24.17 -11.88 -16.42
CA PRO A 52 23.52 -11.31 -15.25
C PRO A 52 22.05 -11.76 -15.15
N LEU A 53 21.51 -11.67 -13.94
CA LEU A 53 20.13 -12.04 -13.66
C LEU A 53 19.15 -11.17 -14.48
N ASP A 54 18.35 -11.79 -15.35
CA ASP A 54 17.29 -11.10 -16.08
C ASP A 54 16.14 -10.73 -15.14
N LEU A 55 16.21 -9.52 -14.57
CA LEU A 55 15.18 -8.99 -13.68
C LEU A 55 13.81 -8.88 -14.37
N GLY A 56 13.77 -8.66 -15.69
CA GLY A 56 12.52 -8.62 -16.43
C GLY A 56 11.86 -9.99 -16.50
N PHE A 57 12.63 -11.05 -16.70
CA PHE A 57 12.14 -12.42 -16.59
C PHE A 57 11.62 -12.73 -15.20
N ILE A 58 12.40 -12.42 -14.15
CA ILE A 58 11.97 -12.67 -12.76
C ILE A 58 10.67 -11.93 -12.46
N LEU A 59 10.57 -10.66 -12.85
CA LEU A 59 9.39 -9.86 -12.60
C LEU A 59 8.15 -10.42 -13.33
N ARG A 60 8.28 -10.80 -14.60
CA ARG A 60 7.21 -11.47 -15.36
C ARG A 60 6.79 -12.80 -14.73
N PHE A 61 7.77 -13.60 -14.30
CA PHE A 61 7.50 -14.87 -13.62
C PHE A 61 6.70 -14.63 -12.34
N LEU A 62 7.14 -13.71 -11.48
CA LEU A 62 6.47 -13.36 -10.23
C LEU A 62 5.07 -12.77 -10.46
N SER A 63 4.86 -11.99 -11.52
CA SER A 63 3.55 -11.38 -11.84
C SER A 63 2.45 -12.41 -12.15
N SER A 64 2.80 -13.68 -12.35
CA SER A 64 1.85 -14.78 -12.57
C SER A 64 1.31 -15.40 -11.26
N TYR A 65 1.82 -14.95 -10.12
CA TYR A 65 1.50 -15.50 -8.80
C TYR A 65 1.03 -14.40 -7.85
N ASN A 66 0.11 -14.75 -6.96
CA ASN A 66 -0.27 -13.86 -5.86
C ASN A 66 0.87 -13.78 -4.82
N TRP A 67 0.76 -12.84 -3.88
CA TRP A 67 1.82 -12.63 -2.90
C TRP A 67 2.16 -13.89 -2.07
N GLU A 68 1.17 -14.67 -1.63
CA GLU A 68 1.39 -15.89 -0.82
C GLU A 68 2.20 -16.92 -1.60
N GLN A 69 1.82 -17.16 -2.85
CA GLN A 69 2.52 -18.03 -3.77
C GLN A 69 3.94 -17.52 -4.02
N ARG A 70 4.14 -16.21 -4.22
CA ARG A 70 5.48 -15.61 -4.36
C ARG A 70 6.33 -15.86 -3.13
N MET A 71 5.79 -15.73 -1.91
CA MET A 71 6.54 -16.03 -0.69
C MET A 71 6.92 -17.51 -0.62
N ILE A 72 5.99 -18.42 -0.93
CA ILE A 72 6.27 -19.87 -0.97
C ILE A 72 7.39 -20.18 -1.98
N LEU A 73 7.38 -19.57 -3.16
CA LEU A 73 8.43 -19.74 -4.17
C LEU A 73 9.79 -19.23 -3.68
N VAL A 74 9.83 -18.04 -3.07
CA VAL A 74 11.05 -17.43 -2.54
C VAL A 74 11.65 -18.30 -1.42
N TYR A 75 10.84 -18.72 -0.46
CA TYR A 75 11.31 -19.60 0.62
C TYR A 75 11.69 -20.99 0.11
N GLY A 76 10.95 -21.54 -0.85
CA GLY A 76 11.26 -22.84 -1.46
C GLY A 76 12.60 -22.84 -2.20
N LEU A 77 12.95 -21.74 -2.88
CA LEU A 77 14.26 -21.59 -3.53
C LEU A 77 15.42 -21.55 -2.53
N GLU A 78 15.27 -20.78 -1.44
CA GLU A 78 16.29 -20.72 -0.39
C GLU A 78 16.43 -22.08 0.30
N TYR A 79 15.33 -22.75 0.61
CA TYR A 79 15.33 -24.03 1.32
C TYR A 79 15.85 -25.22 0.49
N GLU A 80 15.37 -25.39 -0.75
CA GLU A 80 15.69 -26.58 -1.56
C GLU A 80 16.97 -26.45 -2.39
N TYR A 81 17.37 -25.22 -2.74
CA TYR A 81 18.47 -24.97 -3.67
C TYR A 81 19.53 -23.99 -3.14
N ASP A 82 19.38 -23.46 -1.93
CA ASP A 82 20.26 -22.43 -1.33
C ASP A 82 20.39 -21.16 -2.21
N TYR A 83 19.39 -20.90 -3.06
CA TYR A 83 19.34 -19.69 -3.87
C TYR A 83 18.72 -18.54 -3.08
N LYS A 84 19.57 -17.66 -2.54
CA LYS A 84 19.17 -16.39 -1.91
C LYS A 84 18.80 -15.35 -2.97
N ILE A 85 17.66 -15.53 -3.64
CA ILE A 85 17.22 -14.69 -4.78
C ILE A 85 17.24 -13.19 -4.48
N ILE A 86 16.93 -12.80 -3.24
CA ILE A 86 16.98 -11.41 -2.80
C ILE A 86 18.40 -10.84 -2.92
N ASN A 87 19.41 -11.58 -2.49
CA ASN A 87 20.81 -11.17 -2.61
C ASN A 87 21.22 -11.05 -4.08
N MET A 88 20.81 -12.01 -4.91
CA MET A 88 21.11 -11.99 -6.35
C MET A 88 20.50 -10.76 -7.04
N ILE A 89 19.28 -10.36 -6.65
CA ILE A 89 18.64 -9.13 -7.14
C ILE A 89 19.37 -7.90 -6.58
N LEU A 90 19.79 -7.95 -5.31
CA LEU A 90 20.54 -6.89 -4.64
C LEU A 90 21.94 -6.65 -5.21
N GLU A 91 22.52 -7.62 -5.91
CA GLU A 91 23.79 -7.49 -6.62
C GLU A 91 23.64 -6.84 -8.00
N GLN A 92 22.43 -6.74 -8.55
CA GLN A 92 22.19 -6.07 -9.84
C GLN A 92 22.31 -4.55 -9.73
N SER A 93 22.41 -3.83 -10.86
CA SER A 93 22.38 -2.37 -10.84
C SER A 93 21.05 -1.82 -10.30
N GLU A 94 21.11 -0.73 -9.54
CA GLU A 94 19.92 -0.02 -9.07
C GLU A 94 19.05 0.46 -10.23
N SER A 95 17.76 0.10 -10.19
CA SER A 95 16.77 0.50 -11.19
C SER A 95 15.37 0.36 -10.61
N PHE A 96 14.37 1.02 -11.21
CA PHE A 96 12.98 0.81 -10.83
C PHE A 96 12.52 -0.63 -11.06
N VAL A 97 13.09 -1.33 -12.06
CA VAL A 97 12.82 -2.76 -12.28
C VAL A 97 13.30 -3.56 -11.08
N ARG A 98 14.52 -3.33 -10.61
CA ARG A 98 15.05 -3.95 -9.39
C ARG A 98 14.16 -3.66 -8.17
N SER A 99 13.80 -2.40 -7.94
CA SER A 99 12.90 -2.03 -6.83
C SER A 99 11.56 -2.75 -6.92
N CYS A 100 10.94 -2.77 -8.10
CA CYS A 100 9.68 -3.48 -8.34
C CYS A 100 9.82 -4.98 -8.08
N THR A 101 10.91 -5.61 -8.53
CA THR A 101 11.17 -7.03 -8.27
C THR A 101 11.36 -7.33 -6.79
N LEU A 102 12.09 -6.48 -6.06
CA LEU A 102 12.26 -6.61 -4.61
C LEU A 102 10.93 -6.46 -3.87
N SER A 103 10.07 -5.52 -4.29
CA SER A 103 8.73 -5.32 -3.72
C SER A 103 7.81 -6.53 -3.94
N MET A 104 8.00 -7.31 -5.01
CA MET A 104 7.21 -8.53 -5.29
C MET A 104 7.59 -9.72 -4.41
N ILE A 105 8.79 -9.72 -3.82
CA ILE A 105 9.35 -10.85 -3.04
C ILE A 105 9.45 -10.58 -1.54
N ILE A 106 8.78 -9.55 -1.07
CA ILE A 106 8.61 -9.23 0.36
C ILE A 106 7.12 -9.06 0.69
N GLY A 107 6.78 -9.17 1.97
CA GLY A 107 5.42 -8.91 2.44
C GLY A 107 5.04 -7.42 2.38
N PRO A 108 3.75 -7.09 2.31
CA PRO A 108 3.28 -5.70 2.19
C PRO A 108 3.71 -4.82 3.37
N ILE A 109 3.73 -5.34 4.60
CA ILE A 109 4.22 -4.58 5.77
C ILE A 109 5.72 -4.28 5.64
N GLU A 110 6.53 -5.24 5.19
CA GLU A 110 7.97 -5.00 4.97
C GLU A 110 8.19 -3.98 3.85
N LEU A 111 7.39 -4.02 2.77
CA LEU A 111 7.40 -3.01 1.71
C LEU A 111 7.13 -1.61 2.28
N TYR A 112 6.04 -1.44 3.03
CA TYR A 112 5.68 -0.16 3.64
C TYR A 112 6.75 0.35 4.61
N VAL A 113 7.30 -0.53 5.46
CA VAL A 113 8.34 -0.18 6.44
C VAL A 113 9.61 0.32 5.74
N ARG A 114 10.08 -0.40 4.72
CA ARG A 114 11.28 -0.01 3.99
C ARG A 114 11.09 1.27 3.19
N ASP A 115 9.93 1.42 2.55
CA ASP A 115 9.58 2.66 1.84
C ASP A 115 9.49 3.86 2.78
N PHE A 116 8.85 3.69 3.94
CA PHE A 116 8.74 4.71 4.97
C PHE A 116 10.12 5.16 5.47
N HIS A 117 11.01 4.21 5.78
CA HIS A 117 12.38 4.52 6.18
C HIS A 117 13.17 5.25 5.08
N ASP A 118 13.08 4.79 3.83
CA ASP A 118 13.72 5.44 2.69
C ASP A 118 13.20 6.89 2.50
N LEU A 119 11.89 7.12 2.72
CA LEU A 119 11.27 8.45 2.69
C LEU A 119 11.77 9.34 3.84
N LEU A 120 11.94 8.81 5.05
CA LEU A 120 12.54 9.55 6.16
C LEU A 120 13.96 10.00 5.82
N ILE A 121 14.79 9.13 5.24
CA ILE A 121 16.14 9.50 4.80
C ILE A 121 16.09 10.57 3.71
N LEU A 122 15.19 10.44 2.73
CA LEU A 122 15.01 11.45 1.69
C LEU A 122 14.63 12.81 2.29
N GLN A 123 13.79 12.85 3.33
CA GLN A 123 13.43 14.09 4.02
C GLN A 123 14.62 14.71 4.78
N GLN A 124 15.52 13.90 5.33
CA GLN A 124 16.75 14.39 5.96
C GLN A 124 17.68 15.05 4.93
N ILE A 125 17.72 14.49 3.73
CA ILE A 125 18.58 14.94 2.63
C ILE A 125 17.99 16.17 1.93
N ASP A 126 16.69 16.16 1.63
CA ASP A 126 15.97 17.24 0.94
C ASP A 126 14.80 17.75 1.80
N LYS A 127 15.12 18.70 2.68
CA LYS A 127 14.14 19.31 3.59
C LYS A 127 13.05 20.09 2.88
N ASN A 128 13.24 20.43 1.60
CA ASN A 128 12.28 21.23 0.82
C ASN A 128 11.20 20.37 0.17
N ASN A 129 11.35 19.04 0.15
CA ASN A 129 10.37 18.15 -0.45
C ASN A 129 9.15 17.93 0.46
N CYS A 130 8.22 18.87 0.40
CA CYS A 130 6.98 18.87 1.18
C CYS A 130 6.07 17.65 0.91
N ASN A 131 6.23 16.95 -0.21
CA ASN A 131 5.39 15.80 -0.55
C ASN A 131 5.78 14.54 0.23
N ILE A 132 6.96 14.49 0.87
CA ILE A 132 7.38 13.30 1.61
C ILE A 132 6.45 13.03 2.79
N PHE A 133 6.04 14.05 3.55
CA PHE A 133 5.12 13.89 4.68
C PHE A 133 3.76 13.31 4.26
N ARG A 134 3.25 13.71 3.10
CA ARG A 134 2.03 13.16 2.52
C ARG A 134 2.18 11.67 2.18
N LYS A 135 3.34 11.27 1.63
CA LYS A 135 3.66 9.85 1.35
C LYS A 135 3.82 9.03 2.63
N LEU A 136 4.48 9.58 3.66
CA LEU A 136 4.56 8.95 4.98
C LEU A 136 3.18 8.75 5.58
N LEU A 137 2.31 9.77 5.49
CA LEU A 137 0.93 9.70 5.96
C LEU A 137 0.11 8.66 5.19
N GLU A 138 0.22 8.63 3.86
CA GLU A 138 -0.47 7.65 3.01
C GLU A 138 -0.13 6.20 3.39
N ILE A 139 1.14 5.92 3.70
CA ILE A 139 1.56 4.61 4.20
C ILE A 139 0.84 4.25 5.51
N LEU A 140 0.77 5.19 6.47
CA LEU A 140 0.17 4.92 7.79
C LEU A 140 -1.36 4.83 7.73
N LEU A 141 -2.01 5.56 6.82
CA LEU A 141 -3.45 5.51 6.62
C LEU A 141 -3.96 4.12 6.20
N ALA A 142 -3.10 3.36 5.50
CA ALA A 142 -3.39 2.00 5.05
C ALA A 142 -3.38 0.94 6.18
N LEU A 143 -2.94 1.30 7.39
CA LEU A 143 -2.69 0.38 8.49
C LEU A 143 -3.85 0.38 9.51
N ASN A 144 -4.34 -0.83 9.82
CA ASN A 144 -5.14 -1.08 11.02
C ASN A 144 -4.21 -1.20 12.25
N ASN A 145 -4.74 -1.20 13.46
CA ASN A 145 -4.00 -1.25 14.72
C ASN A 145 -3.03 -2.45 14.80
N HIS A 146 -3.48 -3.61 14.33
CA HIS A 146 -2.65 -4.82 14.32
C HIS A 146 -1.49 -4.70 13.30
N ASP A 147 -1.76 -4.19 12.12
CA ASP A 147 -0.76 -3.96 11.08
C ASP A 147 0.21 -2.84 11.48
N THR A 148 -0.26 -1.81 12.20
CA THR A 148 0.57 -0.76 12.81
C THR A 148 1.53 -1.34 13.85
N GLN A 149 1.08 -2.31 14.65
CA GLN A 149 1.97 -2.99 15.59
C GLN A 149 3.05 -3.81 14.85
N LYS A 150 2.65 -4.57 13.83
CA LYS A 150 3.59 -5.31 12.97
C LYS A 150 4.56 -4.38 12.23
N PHE A 151 4.09 -3.23 11.79
CA PHE A 151 4.91 -2.21 11.13
C PHE A 151 6.03 -1.74 12.06
N LYS A 152 5.70 -1.38 13.31
CA LYS A 152 6.70 -0.96 14.31
C LYS A 152 7.72 -2.05 14.62
N GLU A 153 7.25 -3.28 14.88
CA GLU A 153 8.13 -4.43 15.16
C GLU A 153 9.06 -4.73 13.98
N THR A 154 8.52 -4.67 12.76
CA THR A 154 9.29 -4.89 11.53
C THR A 154 10.32 -3.78 11.32
N TYR A 155 9.95 -2.52 11.57
CA TYR A 155 10.85 -1.37 11.48
C TYR A 155 12.03 -1.50 12.45
N GLU A 156 11.75 -1.76 13.73
CA GLU A 156 12.80 -1.94 14.76
C GLU A 156 13.70 -3.14 14.46
N LYS A 157 13.12 -4.24 13.98
CA LYS A 157 13.88 -5.42 13.58
C LYS A 157 14.83 -5.12 12.42
N LEU A 158 14.39 -4.33 11.44
CA LEU A 158 15.13 -4.00 10.23
C LEU A 158 16.21 -2.96 10.44
N PHE A 159 15.88 -1.85 11.10
CA PHE A 159 16.75 -0.67 11.16
C PHE A 159 17.45 -0.51 12.52
N LYS A 160 17.15 -1.41 13.47
CA LYS A 160 17.70 -1.36 14.84
C LYS A 160 17.46 -0.02 15.54
N ASN A 161 16.45 0.72 15.10
CA ASN A 161 16.00 1.97 15.69
C ASN A 161 14.46 2.03 15.72
N SER A 162 13.93 2.88 16.58
CA SER A 162 12.49 3.11 16.67
C SER A 162 12.04 4.09 15.58
N VAL A 163 10.94 3.74 14.89
CA VAL A 163 10.31 4.64 13.90
C VAL A 163 9.96 6.00 14.50
N GLN A 164 9.54 6.05 15.77
CA GLN A 164 9.20 7.30 16.43
C GLN A 164 10.43 8.21 16.55
N LYS A 165 11.58 7.64 16.95
CA LYS A 165 12.83 8.40 17.06
C LYS A 165 13.27 8.96 15.71
N ASP A 166 13.14 8.18 14.62
CA ASP A 166 13.50 8.66 13.29
C ASP A 166 12.57 9.77 12.78
N ILE A 167 11.27 9.72 13.12
CA ILE A 167 10.32 10.81 12.84
C ILE A 167 10.71 12.08 13.62
N GLU A 168 11.10 11.95 14.88
CA GLU A 168 11.54 13.07 15.72
C GLU A 168 12.85 13.71 15.23
N LEU A 169 13.66 13.01 14.43
CA LEU A 169 14.89 13.55 13.84
C LEU A 169 14.64 14.45 12.62
N ILE A 170 13.56 14.25 11.87
CA ILE A 170 13.31 14.97 10.62
C ILE A 170 12.62 16.32 10.79
N GLN A 171 12.01 16.58 11.94
CA GLN A 171 11.36 17.86 12.26
C GLN A 171 11.50 18.24 13.74
N GLU A 172 11.31 19.52 14.04
CA GLU A 172 11.38 20.05 15.39
C GLU A 172 10.35 19.39 16.32
N GLN A 173 10.73 19.21 17.59
CA GLN A 173 9.80 18.81 18.64
C GLN A 173 8.63 19.80 18.66
N ASN A 174 7.39 19.30 18.51
CA ASN A 174 6.12 20.03 18.41
C ASN A 174 5.57 20.32 17.01
N ASN A 175 6.14 19.80 15.92
CA ASN A 175 5.46 19.84 14.64
C ASN A 175 4.18 18.97 14.65
N ILE A 176 3.05 19.52 14.15
CA ILE A 176 1.76 18.84 14.15
C ILE A 176 1.75 17.61 13.23
N VAL A 177 2.52 17.60 12.13
CA VAL A 177 2.66 16.46 11.23
C VAL A 177 3.41 15.33 11.93
N SER A 178 4.52 15.62 12.62
CA SER A 178 5.21 14.60 13.42
C SER A 178 4.29 14.01 14.49
N LYS A 179 3.51 14.86 15.18
CA LYS A 179 2.49 14.40 16.14
C LYS A 179 1.42 13.53 15.48
N LEU A 180 0.94 13.90 14.30
CA LEU A 180 -0.02 13.12 13.51
C LEU A 180 0.53 11.73 13.17
N LEU A 181 1.74 11.65 12.61
CA LEU A 181 2.38 10.38 12.25
C LEU A 181 2.62 9.50 13.49
N ILE A 182 3.11 10.08 14.59
CA ILE A 182 3.34 9.35 15.84
C ILE A 182 2.03 8.83 16.44
N GLN A 183 0.96 9.64 16.45
CA GLN A 183 -0.34 9.21 16.97
C GLN A 183 -0.96 8.08 16.13
N LEU A 184 -0.81 8.10 14.80
CA LEU A 184 -1.22 6.97 13.95
C LEU A 184 -0.42 5.70 14.29
N LEU A 185 0.88 5.84 14.54
CA LEU A 185 1.76 4.73 14.95
C LEU A 185 1.47 4.19 16.36
N GLU A 186 0.74 4.91 17.21
CA GLU A 186 0.26 4.33 18.46
C GLU A 186 -0.64 3.11 18.24
N GLY A 187 -1.33 3.03 17.10
CA GLY A 187 -2.21 1.90 16.77
C GLY A 187 -3.41 1.79 17.73
N LYS A 188 -4.03 2.93 18.04
CA LYS A 188 -5.18 3.05 18.96
C LYS A 188 -6.43 3.63 18.28
N ARG A 189 -6.53 3.52 16.96
CA ARG A 189 -7.72 3.98 16.24
C ARG A 189 -8.90 3.07 16.58
N CYS A 190 -10.09 3.60 16.72
CA CYS A 190 -11.29 2.78 16.84
C CYS A 190 -11.57 2.04 15.52
N GLU A 191 -11.79 0.72 15.58
CA GLU A 191 -12.00 -0.15 14.40
C GLU A 191 -13.38 -0.84 14.41
N GLY A 192 -14.20 -0.58 15.43
CA GLY A 192 -15.54 -1.14 15.53
C GLY A 192 -16.58 -0.36 14.70
N PRO A 193 -17.79 -0.90 14.52
CA PRO A 193 -18.92 -0.21 13.89
C PRO A 193 -19.49 0.84 14.86
N VAL A 194 -18.69 1.85 15.20
CA VAL A 194 -19.06 2.92 16.11
C VAL A 194 -19.36 4.15 15.26
N ASN A 195 -20.64 4.35 14.97
CA ASN A 195 -21.18 5.59 14.40
C ASN A 195 -22.19 6.16 15.39
N SER A 196 -21.78 7.17 16.16
CA SER A 196 -22.63 7.88 17.11
C SER A 196 -22.90 9.28 16.60
N VAL A 197 -24.14 9.49 16.12
CA VAL A 197 -24.61 10.78 15.62
C VAL A 197 -24.56 11.86 16.71
N SER A 198 -24.84 11.52 17.97
CA SER A 198 -24.79 12.47 19.09
C SER A 198 -23.36 12.94 19.35
N VAL A 199 -22.39 12.01 19.36
CA VAL A 199 -20.96 12.34 19.49
C VAL A 199 -20.50 13.16 18.29
N ALA A 200 -20.92 12.80 17.08
CA ALA A 200 -20.56 13.53 15.87
C ALA A 200 -21.05 14.99 15.90
N LYS A 201 -22.27 15.24 16.40
CA LYS A 201 -22.80 16.61 16.59
C LYS A 201 -21.98 17.44 17.58
N ILE A 202 -21.56 16.83 18.70
CA ILE A 202 -20.75 17.51 19.73
C ILE A 202 -19.40 17.90 19.14
N ILE A 203 -18.74 16.95 18.46
CA ILE A 203 -17.43 17.19 17.86
C ILE A 203 -17.51 18.19 16.71
N ALA A 204 -18.52 18.10 15.84
CA ALA A 204 -18.72 19.07 14.76
C ALA A 204 -18.91 20.50 15.32
N GLN A 205 -19.62 20.64 16.45
CA GLN A 205 -19.72 21.92 17.14
C GLN A 205 -18.37 22.39 17.70
N GLN A 206 -17.63 21.51 18.35
CA GLN A 206 -16.29 21.82 18.85
C GLN A 206 -15.36 22.31 17.73
N LEU A 207 -15.31 21.61 16.60
CA LEU A 207 -14.53 22.01 15.42
C LEU A 207 -14.90 23.41 14.91
N TYR A 208 -16.18 23.76 14.95
CA TYR A 208 -16.64 25.08 14.54
C TYR A 208 -16.21 26.17 15.55
N GLU A 209 -16.32 25.89 16.84
CA GLU A 209 -15.88 26.79 17.90
C GLU A 209 -14.36 27.01 17.90
N VAL A 210 -13.56 25.97 17.58
CA VAL A 210 -12.10 26.07 17.38
C VAL A 210 -11.80 27.11 16.32
N ARG A 211 -12.45 26.97 15.17
CA ARG A 211 -12.24 27.88 14.04
C ARG A 211 -12.60 29.32 14.38
N GLN A 212 -13.66 29.54 15.16
CA GLN A 212 -14.06 30.88 15.59
C GLN A 212 -13.13 31.49 16.65
N GLY A 213 -12.10 30.76 17.10
CA GLY A 213 -11.22 31.18 18.18
C GLY A 213 -11.90 31.21 19.55
N THR A 214 -13.03 30.51 19.68
CA THR A 214 -13.87 30.49 20.90
C THR A 214 -13.74 29.21 21.71
N SER A 215 -12.94 28.25 21.22
CA SER A 215 -12.69 26.97 21.88
C SER A 215 -11.28 26.91 22.46
N ASP A 216 -11.15 26.25 23.62
CA ASP A 216 -9.86 25.95 24.26
C ASP A 216 -9.18 24.69 23.69
N ILE A 217 -9.67 24.15 22.56
CA ILE A 217 -9.09 22.98 21.91
C ILE A 217 -7.71 23.34 21.36
N ASP A 218 -6.69 22.72 21.93
CA ASP A 218 -5.32 22.85 21.48
C ASP A 218 -5.04 22.01 20.23
N ARG A 219 -3.85 22.22 19.64
CA ARG A 219 -3.42 21.48 18.44
C ARG A 219 -3.35 19.97 18.69
N ASP A 220 -3.05 19.54 19.91
CA ASP A 220 -2.88 18.12 20.23
C ASP A 220 -4.22 17.39 20.25
N THR A 221 -5.24 18.03 20.79
CA THR A 221 -6.63 17.57 20.74
C THR A 221 -7.14 17.55 19.30
N TYR A 222 -6.75 18.53 18.48
CA TYR A 222 -7.06 18.53 17.05
C TYR A 222 -6.48 17.32 16.32
N VAL A 223 -5.20 16.97 16.56
CA VAL A 223 -4.61 15.75 15.99
C VAL A 223 -5.34 14.50 16.49
N GLN A 224 -5.63 14.41 17.79
CA GLN A 224 -6.30 13.25 18.39
C GLN A 224 -7.65 12.97 17.77
N LEU A 225 -8.40 14.02 17.41
CA LEU A 225 -9.68 13.86 16.75
C LEU A 225 -9.53 13.05 15.44
N PHE A 226 -8.57 13.43 14.59
CA PHE A 226 -8.34 12.79 13.31
C PHE A 226 -7.73 11.38 13.42
N THR A 227 -7.07 11.04 14.53
CA THR A 227 -6.32 9.79 14.69
C THR A 227 -7.03 8.70 15.48
N ARG A 228 -7.94 9.06 16.41
CA ARG A 228 -8.52 8.09 17.35
C ARG A 228 -9.87 7.52 16.93
N ASP A 229 -10.71 8.31 16.25
CA ASP A 229 -12.04 7.84 15.85
C ASP A 229 -12.00 6.91 14.63
N THR A 230 -13.09 6.14 14.44
CA THR A 230 -13.29 5.35 13.22
C THR A 230 -13.39 6.30 12.00
N PHE A 231 -12.99 5.85 10.81
CA PHE A 231 -13.18 6.65 9.60
C PHE A 231 -14.67 6.94 9.33
N SER A 232 -15.56 6.02 9.68
CA SER A 232 -17.00 6.23 9.53
C SER A 232 -17.57 7.29 10.49
N GLN A 233 -17.06 7.36 11.72
CA GLN A 233 -17.43 8.41 12.68
C GLN A 233 -16.89 9.77 12.22
N LEU A 234 -15.64 9.82 11.74
CA LEU A 234 -15.04 11.03 11.18
C LEU A 234 -15.82 11.53 9.96
N ALA A 235 -16.22 10.65 9.05
CA ALA A 235 -17.07 11.01 7.92
C ALA A 235 -18.39 11.65 8.39
N ALA A 236 -19.06 11.05 9.40
CA ALA A 236 -20.29 11.59 9.96
C ALA A 236 -20.08 12.95 10.66
N ILE A 237 -18.94 13.16 11.31
CA ILE A 237 -18.56 14.47 11.88
C ILE A 237 -18.47 15.51 10.77
N PHE A 238 -17.80 15.18 9.66
CA PHE A 238 -17.61 16.09 8.53
C PHE A 238 -18.94 16.43 7.86
N ASP A 239 -19.81 15.45 7.61
CA ASP A 239 -21.15 15.68 7.06
C ASP A 239 -21.99 16.62 7.94
N ILE A 240 -22.01 16.37 9.24
CA ILE A 240 -22.78 17.21 10.18
C ILE A 240 -22.20 18.62 10.28
N TYR A 241 -20.87 18.75 10.23
CA TYR A 241 -20.21 20.06 10.20
C TYR A 241 -20.64 20.86 8.97
N GLU A 242 -20.55 20.23 7.79
CA GLU A 242 -20.89 20.80 6.50
C GLU A 242 -22.36 21.23 6.43
N ASP A 243 -23.27 20.33 6.81
CA ASP A 243 -24.72 20.59 6.80
C ASP A 243 -25.11 21.71 7.77
N LYS A 244 -24.49 21.77 8.96
CA LYS A 244 -24.90 22.71 10.01
C LYS A 244 -24.30 24.09 9.86
N TYR A 245 -23.06 24.20 9.37
CA TYR A 245 -22.33 25.47 9.32
C TYR A 245 -22.13 26.01 7.90
N GLY A 246 -22.59 25.27 6.87
CA GLY A 246 -22.59 25.72 5.49
C GLY A 246 -21.19 25.87 4.89
N GLN A 247 -20.21 25.13 5.42
CA GLN A 247 -18.81 25.23 5.02
C GLN A 247 -18.15 23.85 5.05
N SER A 248 -17.29 23.59 4.05
CA SER A 248 -16.52 22.36 3.97
C SER A 248 -15.55 22.19 5.15
N ILE A 249 -15.33 20.95 5.59
CA ILE A 249 -14.30 20.68 6.60
C ILE A 249 -12.90 21.04 6.07
N GLN A 250 -12.68 20.92 4.75
CA GLN A 250 -11.43 21.28 4.08
C GLN A 250 -11.13 22.78 4.24
N GLU A 251 -12.11 23.66 4.01
CA GLU A 251 -11.91 25.09 4.23
C GLU A 251 -11.68 25.40 5.72
N ALA A 252 -12.30 24.65 6.63
CA ALA A 252 -12.05 24.82 8.07
C ALA A 252 -10.60 24.45 8.44
N ILE A 253 -10.04 23.40 7.85
CA ILE A 253 -8.62 23.02 7.98
C ILE A 253 -7.70 24.15 7.48
N GLU A 254 -8.00 24.70 6.30
CA GLU A 254 -7.21 25.79 5.70
C GLU A 254 -7.21 27.07 6.55
N HIS A 255 -8.31 27.35 7.25
CA HIS A 255 -8.36 28.47 8.20
C HIS A 255 -7.60 28.19 9.50
N GLN A 256 -7.60 26.93 9.97
CA GLN A 256 -7.04 26.56 11.27
C GLN A 256 -5.53 26.37 11.24
N LEU A 257 -5.00 25.88 10.12
CA LEU A 257 -3.58 25.56 9.95
C LEU A 257 -2.94 26.61 9.04
N GLN A 258 -1.71 27.03 9.37
CA GLN A 258 -1.00 28.06 8.62
C GLN A 258 0.04 27.48 7.65
N ASN A 259 0.50 26.25 7.92
CA ASN A 259 1.54 25.62 7.13
C ASN A 259 0.91 24.73 6.06
N GLN A 260 1.33 24.91 4.81
CA GLN A 260 0.77 24.18 3.67
C GLN A 260 0.97 22.66 3.77
N ILE A 261 2.06 22.18 4.36
CA ILE A 261 2.31 20.74 4.55
C ILE A 261 1.29 20.17 5.52
N GLU A 262 1.03 20.89 6.62
CA GLU A 262 0.01 20.52 7.61
C GLU A 262 -1.37 20.47 6.95
N ILE A 263 -1.76 21.54 6.25
CA ILE A 263 -3.01 21.61 5.50
C ILE A 263 -3.16 20.41 4.56
N ASN A 264 -2.15 20.15 3.72
CA ASN A 264 -2.20 19.05 2.76
C ASN A 264 -2.34 17.68 3.44
N CYS A 265 -1.64 17.44 4.55
CA CYS A 265 -1.76 16.19 5.31
C CYS A 265 -3.17 16.01 5.89
N PHE A 266 -3.77 17.06 6.47
CA PHE A 266 -5.14 16.97 6.99
C PHE A 266 -6.18 16.88 5.86
N GLN A 267 -5.94 17.49 4.69
CA GLN A 267 -6.76 17.30 3.50
C GLN A 267 -6.70 15.85 3.00
N ASP A 268 -5.51 15.24 2.98
CA ASP A 268 -5.34 13.81 2.64
C ASP A 268 -6.10 12.91 3.65
N MET A 269 -6.05 13.22 4.95
CA MET A 269 -6.86 12.52 5.97
C MET A 269 -8.36 12.62 5.69
N VAL A 270 -8.87 13.81 5.33
CA VAL A 270 -10.28 14.00 5.00
C VAL A 270 -10.64 13.18 3.76
N GLU A 271 -9.85 13.27 2.70
CA GLU A 271 -10.14 12.54 1.47
C GLU A 271 -10.12 11.02 1.67
N TYR A 272 -9.12 10.51 2.39
CA TYR A 272 -9.05 9.10 2.77
C TYR A 272 -10.26 8.66 3.60
N THR A 273 -10.67 9.49 4.57
CA THR A 273 -11.85 9.24 5.41
C THR A 273 -13.13 9.14 4.58
N ARG A 274 -13.28 10.01 3.57
CA ARG A 274 -14.45 10.01 2.67
C ARG A 274 -14.47 8.77 1.79
N SER A 275 -13.34 8.44 1.17
CA SER A 275 -13.20 7.23 0.36
C SER A 275 -11.72 6.90 0.11
N PRO A 276 -11.19 5.82 0.73
CA PRO A 276 -9.83 5.36 0.48
C PRO A 276 -9.58 5.06 -1.01
N CYS A 277 -10.55 4.47 -1.71
CA CYS A 277 -10.39 4.07 -3.11
C CYS A 277 -10.29 5.28 -4.05
N VAL A 278 -11.07 6.34 -3.79
CA VAL A 278 -10.97 7.61 -4.53
C VAL A 278 -9.64 8.28 -4.24
N TYR A 279 -9.22 8.33 -2.97
CA TYR A 279 -7.94 8.89 -2.56
C TYR A 279 -6.77 8.23 -3.30
N TYR A 280 -6.67 6.90 -3.26
CA TYR A 280 -5.62 6.17 -3.98
C TYR A 280 -5.72 6.33 -5.50
N SER A 281 -6.92 6.45 -6.06
CA SER A 281 -7.10 6.73 -7.49
C SER A 281 -6.49 8.08 -7.89
N LYS A 282 -6.63 9.12 -7.06
CA LYS A 282 -6.01 10.42 -7.29
C LYS A 282 -4.50 10.37 -7.14
N ILE A 283 -3.98 9.68 -6.13
CA ILE A 283 -2.53 9.53 -5.96
C ILE A 283 -1.91 8.76 -7.13
N LEU A 284 -2.56 7.70 -7.62
CA LEU A 284 -2.08 6.97 -8.80
C LEU A 284 -2.04 7.86 -10.04
N ARG A 285 -3.06 8.69 -10.27
CA ARG A 285 -3.06 9.65 -11.39
C ARG A 285 -1.94 10.66 -11.24
N GLN A 286 -1.78 11.26 -10.05
CA GLN A 286 -0.69 12.20 -9.77
C GLN A 286 0.68 11.57 -10.04
N ALA A 287 0.93 10.37 -9.52
CA ALA A 287 2.20 9.66 -9.71
C ALA A 287 2.50 9.32 -11.19
N LEU A 288 1.47 9.02 -11.99
CA LEU A 288 1.58 8.80 -13.44
C LEU A 288 1.79 10.12 -14.21
N ASP A 289 1.27 11.22 -13.69
CA ASP A 289 1.34 12.55 -14.30
C ASP A 289 2.65 13.29 -14.01
N GLU A 290 3.37 12.92 -12.94
CA GLU A 290 4.67 13.47 -12.60
C GLU A 290 5.72 13.25 -13.71
N THR A 291 6.64 14.21 -13.83
CA THR A 291 7.78 14.14 -14.75
C THR A 291 9.06 14.44 -13.96
N PRO A 292 9.92 13.43 -13.67
CA PRO A 292 9.76 12.02 -14.01
C PRO A 292 8.63 11.32 -13.22
N ILE A 293 8.10 10.21 -13.75
CA ILE A 293 7.05 9.39 -13.12
C ILE A 293 7.48 8.92 -11.72
N ASP A 294 6.57 9.00 -10.75
CA ASP A 294 6.81 8.52 -9.39
C ASP A 294 6.56 7.01 -9.26
N TYR A 295 7.52 6.23 -9.78
CA TYR A 295 7.49 4.77 -9.68
C TYR A 295 7.43 4.25 -8.24
N ARG A 296 7.97 4.98 -7.26
CA ARG A 296 7.96 4.56 -5.85
C ARG A 296 6.51 4.45 -5.35
N THR A 297 5.73 5.51 -5.58
CA THR A 297 4.31 5.54 -5.23
C THR A 297 3.49 4.52 -6.02
N LEU A 298 3.76 4.36 -7.33
CA LEU A 298 3.07 3.34 -8.13
C LEU A 298 3.33 1.92 -7.64
N ILE A 299 4.60 1.59 -7.34
CA ILE A 299 4.99 0.28 -6.80
C ILE A 299 4.31 0.04 -5.45
N ARG A 300 4.37 1.02 -4.54
CA ARG A 300 3.76 0.94 -3.21
C ARG A 300 2.25 0.67 -3.30
N ILE A 301 1.53 1.44 -4.09
CA ILE A 301 0.07 1.33 -4.17
C ILE A 301 -0.32 0.05 -4.94
N ILE A 302 0.20 -0.17 -6.15
CA ILE A 302 -0.24 -1.30 -6.99
C ILE A 302 0.11 -2.63 -6.34
N ILE A 303 1.32 -2.81 -5.80
CA ILE A 303 1.73 -4.08 -5.18
C ILE A 303 1.16 -4.19 -3.76
N GLY A 304 1.21 -3.11 -2.97
CA GLY A 304 0.74 -3.13 -1.58
C GLY A 304 -0.76 -3.37 -1.43
N HIS A 305 -1.56 -2.91 -2.40
CA HIS A 305 -3.02 -3.05 -2.40
C HIS A 305 -3.52 -4.22 -3.24
N GLU A 306 -2.64 -4.96 -3.95
CA GLU A 306 -3.06 -5.98 -4.91
C GLU A 306 -4.00 -7.03 -4.29
N ASN A 307 -3.80 -7.43 -3.02
CA ASN A 307 -4.63 -8.43 -2.32
C ASN A 307 -5.63 -7.82 -1.33
N LYS A 308 -5.81 -6.50 -1.35
CA LYS A 308 -6.70 -5.76 -0.46
C LYS A 308 -7.86 -5.19 -1.26
N ASP A 309 -7.66 -4.00 -1.83
CA ASP A 309 -8.70 -3.11 -2.38
C ASP A 309 -8.31 -2.52 -3.75
N LEU A 310 -7.27 -3.07 -4.41
CA LEU A 310 -6.87 -2.62 -5.74
C LEU A 310 -8.00 -2.74 -6.79
N CYS A 311 -8.91 -3.70 -6.60
CA CYS A 311 -10.10 -3.87 -7.44
C CYS A 311 -11.03 -2.66 -7.39
N GLU A 312 -11.27 -2.13 -6.19
CA GLU A 312 -12.11 -0.97 -5.96
C GLU A 312 -11.39 0.30 -6.40
N ILE A 313 -10.08 0.40 -6.13
CA ILE A 313 -9.25 1.52 -6.58
C ILE A 313 -9.32 1.66 -8.11
N LYS A 314 -9.13 0.58 -8.89
CA LYS A 314 -9.20 0.68 -10.37
C LYS A 314 -10.61 1.03 -10.89
N LEU A 315 -11.66 0.63 -10.17
CA LEU A 315 -13.04 0.98 -10.52
C LEU A 315 -13.30 2.48 -10.29
N GLU A 316 -12.91 3.01 -9.12
CA GLU A 316 -13.02 4.44 -8.83
C GLU A 316 -12.16 5.28 -9.77
N TYR A 317 -10.93 4.84 -10.06
CA TYR A 317 -10.07 5.47 -11.04
C TYR A 317 -10.77 5.62 -12.40
N SER A 318 -11.38 4.55 -12.89
CA SER A 318 -12.09 4.55 -14.19
C SER A 318 -13.28 5.51 -14.18
N LYS A 319 -14.00 5.63 -13.06
CA LYS A 319 -15.12 6.57 -12.91
C LYS A 319 -14.66 8.03 -12.90
N ILE A 320 -13.55 8.33 -12.24
CA ILE A 320 -13.05 9.70 -12.06
C ILE A 320 -12.45 10.24 -13.36
N TYR A 321 -11.73 9.40 -14.11
CA TYR A 321 -10.94 9.85 -15.25
C TYR A 321 -11.46 9.44 -16.63
N ASP A 322 -12.56 8.70 -16.70
CA ASP A 322 -13.11 8.14 -17.95
C ASP A 322 -12.06 7.34 -18.77
N GLU A 323 -11.08 6.77 -18.08
CA GLU A 323 -9.99 5.95 -18.62
C GLU A 323 -9.62 4.89 -17.57
N THR A 324 -9.44 3.65 -18.01
CA THR A 324 -9.07 2.56 -17.09
C THR A 324 -7.60 2.65 -16.69
N LEU A 325 -7.29 2.30 -15.43
CA LEU A 325 -5.93 2.42 -14.88
C LEU A 325 -4.87 1.66 -15.70
N ASP A 326 -5.23 0.48 -16.22
CA ASP A 326 -4.36 -0.33 -17.08
C ASP A 326 -4.01 0.39 -18.39
N LYS A 327 -4.97 1.06 -19.03
CA LYS A 327 -4.72 1.86 -20.24
C LYS A 327 -3.83 3.05 -19.96
N THR A 328 -4.08 3.78 -18.87
CA THR A 328 -3.20 4.90 -18.49
C THR A 328 -1.76 4.41 -18.30
N ILE A 329 -1.58 3.27 -17.63
CA ILE A 329 -0.26 2.66 -17.43
C ILE A 329 0.38 2.26 -18.76
N GLU A 330 -0.38 1.67 -19.69
CA GLU A 330 0.11 1.31 -21.02
C GLU A 330 0.65 2.53 -21.78
N HIS A 331 -0.06 3.66 -21.69
CA HIS A 331 0.29 4.92 -22.36
C HIS A 331 1.44 5.68 -21.69
N ARG A 332 1.51 5.67 -20.35
CA ARG A 332 2.42 6.54 -19.59
C ARG A 332 3.74 5.87 -19.21
N ILE A 333 3.77 4.56 -18.98
CA ILE A 333 4.97 3.87 -18.50
C ILE A 333 5.82 3.39 -19.68
N ASP A 334 7.04 3.91 -19.78
CA ASP A 334 8.00 3.53 -20.81
C ASP A 334 8.77 2.25 -20.46
N ILE A 335 8.99 1.96 -19.17
CA ILE A 335 9.72 0.76 -18.72
C ILE A 335 8.84 -0.47 -18.95
N ALA A 336 9.16 -1.24 -20.00
CA ALA A 336 8.35 -2.35 -20.48
C ALA A 336 8.09 -3.42 -19.42
N GLU A 337 9.11 -3.74 -18.59
CA GLU A 337 9.02 -4.74 -17.53
C GLU A 337 8.02 -4.32 -16.45
N ILE A 338 8.06 -3.06 -16.01
CA ILE A 338 7.16 -2.52 -14.98
C ILE A 338 5.75 -2.40 -15.55
N LYS A 339 5.61 -1.84 -16.75
CA LYS A 339 4.33 -1.71 -17.46
C LYS A 339 3.62 -3.05 -17.56
N HIS A 340 4.29 -4.08 -18.10
CA HIS A 340 3.72 -5.41 -18.23
C HIS A 340 3.27 -5.96 -16.87
N THR A 341 4.10 -5.80 -15.84
CA THR A 341 3.84 -6.30 -14.49
C THR A 341 2.62 -5.63 -13.86
N PHE A 342 2.53 -4.31 -13.93
CA PHE A 342 1.37 -3.59 -13.40
C PHE A 342 0.09 -3.94 -14.15
N VAL A 343 0.11 -4.02 -15.49
CA VAL A 343 -1.06 -4.45 -16.27
C VAL A 343 -1.48 -5.87 -15.88
N MET A 344 -0.53 -6.79 -15.69
CA MET A 344 -0.83 -8.16 -15.23
C MET A 344 -1.51 -8.17 -13.85
N ILE A 345 -0.99 -7.40 -12.89
CA ILE A 345 -1.57 -7.28 -11.54
C ILE A 345 -2.99 -6.67 -11.63
N ILE A 346 -3.15 -5.55 -12.34
CA ILE A 346 -4.42 -4.81 -12.42
C ILE A 346 -5.50 -5.60 -13.16
N THR A 347 -5.14 -6.35 -14.19
CA THR A 347 -6.09 -7.15 -14.98
C THR A 347 -6.30 -8.56 -14.41
N ASN A 348 -5.63 -8.90 -13.29
CA ASN A 348 -5.62 -10.25 -12.71
C ASN A 348 -5.24 -11.32 -13.76
N GLY A 349 -4.28 -11.00 -14.63
CA GLY A 349 -3.83 -11.86 -15.73
C GLY A 349 -4.87 -12.09 -16.85
N LYS A 350 -6.00 -11.38 -16.88
CA LYS A 350 -7.06 -11.60 -17.88
C LYS A 350 -6.76 -11.00 -19.25
N ILE A 351 -5.74 -10.14 -19.40
CA ILE A 351 -5.41 -9.52 -20.70
C ILE A 351 -3.90 -9.53 -20.95
N LEU A 352 -3.48 -10.36 -21.91
CA LEU A 352 -2.53 -10.04 -22.98
C LEU A 352 -2.73 -11.04 -24.13
N LYS A 353 -3.69 -10.77 -25.01
CA LYS A 353 -3.70 -11.30 -26.38
C LYS A 353 -3.31 -10.15 -27.32
N SER A 354 -2.02 -10.00 -27.59
CA SER A 354 -1.50 -9.15 -28.68
C SER A 354 -0.11 -9.66 -29.11
N PRO A 355 0.26 -9.53 -30.42
CA PRO A 355 1.03 -10.54 -31.13
C PRO A 355 2.55 -10.30 -31.11
N ARG A 356 3.29 -11.41 -31.12
CA ARG A 356 4.75 -11.53 -31.37
C ARG A 356 5.67 -10.98 -30.26
N CYS A 357 5.80 -11.76 -29.20
CA CYS A 357 7.11 -12.06 -28.62
C CYS A 357 7.13 -13.56 -28.27
N GLY A 358 8.18 -14.27 -28.67
CA GLY A 358 8.32 -15.73 -28.77
C GLY A 358 7.40 -16.60 -27.91
N ARG A 359 6.40 -17.21 -28.55
CA ARG A 359 5.90 -18.53 -28.14
C ARG A 359 7.03 -19.54 -28.38
N SER A 360 7.88 -19.78 -27.37
CA SER A 360 8.76 -20.97 -27.33
C SER A 360 9.45 -21.14 -25.97
N PHE A 361 8.70 -21.47 -24.92
CA PHE A 361 9.29 -22.20 -23.78
C PHE A 361 8.26 -23.01 -22.98
N PHE A 362 7.00 -22.57 -22.96
CA PHE A 362 5.89 -23.30 -22.36
C PHE A 362 4.96 -23.91 -23.42
N ASP A 363 5.51 -24.70 -24.35
CA ASP A 363 4.66 -25.62 -25.11
C ASP A 363 4.26 -26.79 -24.21
N ARG A 364 3.02 -26.72 -23.71
CA ARG A 364 2.33 -27.74 -22.92
C ARG A 364 1.96 -28.95 -23.79
N LYS A 365 2.96 -29.65 -24.36
CA LYS A 365 2.78 -31.00 -24.94
C LYS A 365 4.07 -31.81 -24.81
N ASN A 366 4.20 -32.51 -23.68
CA ASN A 366 4.64 -33.90 -23.59
C ASN A 366 4.92 -34.22 -22.12
N ASN A 367 3.94 -34.87 -21.48
CA ASN A 367 4.16 -35.86 -20.44
C ASN A 367 2.86 -36.66 -20.26
N SER A 368 2.47 -37.36 -21.33
CA SER A 368 1.63 -38.54 -21.17
C SER A 368 2.48 -39.61 -20.48
N ASN A 369 2.53 -39.57 -19.15
CA ASN A 369 2.84 -40.67 -18.23
C ASN A 369 3.03 -40.08 -16.82
N LEU A 370 1.95 -39.70 -16.16
CA LEU A 370 1.91 -39.64 -14.70
C LEU A 370 0.47 -39.81 -14.18
N SER A 371 -0.27 -40.75 -14.77
CA SER A 371 -1.58 -41.18 -14.29
C SER A 371 -1.43 -42.25 -13.22
N SER A 372 -0.98 -41.89 -12.01
CA SER A 372 -1.24 -42.68 -10.79
C SER A 372 -0.61 -42.06 -9.53
N LEU A 373 -1.06 -40.88 -9.09
CA LEU A 373 -0.91 -40.49 -7.69
C LEU A 373 -2.21 -39.84 -7.23
N ARG A 374 -3.02 -40.62 -6.51
CA ARG A 374 -4.17 -40.10 -5.75
C ARG A 374 -3.64 -39.19 -4.66
N ILE A 375 -4.04 -37.92 -4.67
CA ILE A 375 -3.74 -36.96 -3.61
C ILE A 375 -4.98 -36.84 -2.72
N SER A 376 -4.82 -37.15 -1.44
CA SER A 376 -5.82 -36.92 -0.40
C SER A 376 -5.96 -35.42 -0.14
N PRO A 377 -7.16 -34.92 0.24
CA PRO A 377 -7.33 -33.51 0.55
C PRO A 377 -6.54 -33.17 1.82
N ILE A 378 -5.61 -32.22 1.72
CA ILE A 378 -4.91 -31.66 2.88
C ILE A 378 -5.86 -30.65 3.53
N THR A 379 -6.25 -30.98 4.76
CA THR A 379 -6.96 -30.10 5.69
C THR A 379 -6.14 -28.84 5.95
N THR A 380 -6.79 -27.69 5.82
CA THR A 380 -6.28 -26.36 6.17
C THR A 380 -5.93 -26.28 7.66
N GLY A 381 -4.69 -26.60 7.99
CA GLY A 381 -4.04 -26.24 9.25
C GLY A 381 -3.03 -25.13 8.99
N GLY A 382 -3.15 -24.02 9.70
CA GLY A 382 -2.35 -22.81 9.50
C GLY A 382 -0.86 -23.10 9.44
N ILE A 383 -0.25 -22.81 8.29
CA ILE A 383 1.20 -22.84 8.13
C ILE A 383 1.70 -21.44 8.48
N GLU A 384 2.24 -21.28 9.69
CA GLU A 384 3.11 -20.14 10.02
C GLU A 384 4.40 -20.22 9.18
N LEU A 385 4.34 -19.73 7.93
CA LEU A 385 5.48 -19.60 7.01
C LEU A 385 6.42 -18.43 7.38
N THR A 386 6.32 -17.88 8.59
CA THR A 386 7.09 -16.70 9.04
C THR A 386 8.50 -17.03 9.54
N LYS A 387 8.98 -18.27 9.42
CA LYS A 387 10.31 -18.65 9.94
C LYS A 387 11.37 -18.81 8.84
N HIS A 388 12.36 -17.91 8.97
CA HIS A 388 13.76 -18.00 8.51
C HIS A 388 14.06 -17.68 7.05
N ARG A 389 13.88 -16.40 6.68
CA ARG A 389 14.81 -15.74 5.76
C ARG A 389 16.18 -15.63 6.45
N SER A 390 17.29 -15.89 5.75
CA SER A 390 18.62 -15.68 6.33
C SER A 390 18.83 -14.23 6.79
N GLN A 391 19.34 -14.04 8.01
CA GLN A 391 19.61 -12.72 8.59
C GLN A 391 20.47 -11.84 7.65
N GLU A 392 21.38 -12.47 6.90
CA GLU A 392 22.21 -11.82 5.89
C GLU A 392 21.41 -11.20 4.74
N ALA A 393 20.43 -11.93 4.18
CA ALA A 393 19.56 -11.39 3.14
C ALA A 393 18.60 -10.32 3.68
N PHE A 394 18.26 -10.43 4.96
CA PHE A 394 17.43 -9.46 5.69
C PHE A 394 18.17 -8.13 5.91
N ASP A 395 19.45 -8.19 6.27
CA ASP A 395 20.32 -7.03 6.54
C ASP A 395 20.76 -6.31 5.25
N LYS A 396 20.98 -7.05 4.15
CA LYS A 396 21.39 -6.47 2.85
C LYS A 396 20.28 -5.65 2.15
N LEU A 397 19.00 -5.92 2.43
CA LEU A 397 17.86 -5.27 1.76
C LEU A 397 17.53 -3.88 2.35
N ALA A 398 18.48 -3.10 2.86
CA ALA A 398 18.19 -1.88 3.61
C ALA A 398 17.27 -0.89 2.85
N HIS A 399 17.49 -0.70 1.55
CA HIS A 399 16.73 0.23 0.69
C HIS A 399 16.07 -0.52 -0.48
N ILE A 400 14.74 -0.45 -0.58
CA ILE A 400 14.03 -0.98 -1.75
C ILE A 400 14.18 0.00 -2.91
N PHE A 401 14.12 1.28 -2.60
CA PHE A 401 14.00 2.34 -3.57
C PHE A 401 15.21 3.26 -3.51
N LYS A 402 15.48 3.91 -4.64
CA LYS A 402 16.63 4.80 -4.76
C LYS A 402 16.57 5.92 -3.71
N ILE A 403 17.70 6.13 -3.02
CA ILE A 403 18.00 7.35 -2.28
C ILE A 403 19.03 8.10 -3.12
N LYS A 404 18.58 9.00 -4.00
CA LYS A 404 19.52 9.92 -4.67
C LYS A 404 19.85 11.03 -3.68
N HIS A 405 21.11 11.14 -3.30
CA HIS A 405 21.60 12.43 -2.80
C HIS A 405 21.40 13.48 -3.90
N PRO A 406 20.91 14.70 -3.60
CA PRO A 406 20.89 15.78 -4.56
C PRO A 406 22.33 15.96 -5.04
N HIS A 407 22.50 15.89 -6.35
CA HIS A 407 23.77 16.22 -6.98
C HIS A 407 24.15 17.63 -6.51
N HIS A 408 25.24 17.75 -5.77
CA HIS A 408 25.97 19.01 -5.73
C HIS A 408 26.40 19.28 -7.18
N ASN A 409 25.68 20.17 -7.85
CA ASN A 409 26.20 20.83 -9.04
C ASN A 409 27.40 21.66 -8.57
N SER A 410 28.60 21.15 -8.83
CA SER A 410 29.83 21.94 -8.90
C SER A 410 30.34 21.94 -10.32
#